data_AF-A0A7L3PP50-F1
#
_entry.id   AF-A0A7L3PP50-F1
#
_cell.length_a   1.000
_cell.length_b   1.000
_cell.length_c   1.000
_cell.angle_alpha   90.00
_cell.angle_beta   90.00
_cell.angle_gamma   90.00
#
_symmetry.space_group_name_H-M   'P 1'
#
loop_
_entity.id
_entity.type
_entity.pdbx_description
1 polymer ?
#
loop_
_entity_poly.entity_id
_entity_poly.type
_entity_poly.pdbx_seq_one_letter_code
_entity_poly.pdbx_strand_id
1 'polypeptide(L)'
;SRRRSLLLSALSGLRQRRRAAMTGAGLDRHLQALAAVANQMRLRPPFLTQVLGQPWDLAFSPAPRPRPPLLPRPLRPAGGGLQPGNWVLLVLTGPPQPHPDGYGVSFTGGGADGPVLAHISCREGSPKT
;
A
#
# COMPACT_ATOMS: atom_id res chain seq x y z
N SER A 1 -6.99 26.63 15.61
CA SER A 1 -5.55 26.45 15.95
C SER A 1 -4.77 25.99 14.72
N ARG A 2 -3.48 26.38 14.59
CA ARG A 2 -2.61 26.07 13.43
C ARG A 2 -2.57 24.58 13.05
N ARG A 3 -2.54 23.68 14.05
CA ARG A 3 -2.53 22.21 13.84
C ARG A 3 -3.76 21.71 13.08
N ARG A 4 -4.96 22.22 13.40
CA ARG A 4 -6.20 21.84 12.70
C ARG A 4 -6.15 22.25 11.22
N SER A 5 -5.62 23.43 10.92
CA SER A 5 -5.47 23.90 9.54
C SER A 5 -4.53 23.02 8.73
N LEU A 6 -3.38 22.64 9.31
CA LEU A 6 -2.42 21.75 8.67
C LEU A 6 -3.02 20.36 8.41
N LEU A 7 -3.74 19.81 9.40
CA LEU A 7 -4.43 18.52 9.25
C LEU A 7 -5.45 18.56 8.10
N LEU A 8 -6.29 19.59 8.04
CA LEU A 8 -7.30 19.72 6.99
C LEU A 8 -6.65 19.89 5.61
N SER A 9 -5.57 20.66 5.51
CA SER A 9 -4.80 20.80 4.27
C SER A 9 -4.21 19.45 3.82
N ALA A 10 -3.54 18.72 4.72
CA ALA A 10 -2.99 17.40 4.41
C ALA A 10 -4.07 16.40 3.96
N LEU A 11 -5.21 16.37 4.65
CA LEU A 11 -6.35 15.51 4.29
C LEU A 11 -6.96 15.90 2.94
N SER A 12 -7.01 17.20 2.62
CA SER A 12 -7.50 17.67 1.31
C SER A 12 -6.59 17.19 0.17
N GLY A 13 -5.28 17.31 0.33
CA GLY A 13 -4.29 16.84 -0.64
C GLY A 13 -4.30 15.31 -0.79
N LEU A 14 -4.46 14.57 0.31
CA LEU A 14 -4.63 13.11 0.27
C LEU A 14 -5.87 12.70 -0.54
N ARG A 15 -7.02 13.35 -0.29
CA ARG A 15 -8.27 13.07 -1.03
C ARG A 15 -8.13 13.37 -2.51
N GLN A 16 -7.47 14.48 -2.87
CA GLN A 16 -7.22 14.83 -4.26
C GLN A 16 -6.34 13.78 -4.97
N ARG A 17 -5.22 13.39 -4.36
CA ARG A 17 -4.34 12.34 -4.91
C ARG A 17 -5.07 11.01 -5.07
N ARG A 18 -5.88 10.62 -4.08
CA ARG A 18 -6.71 9.41 -4.17
C ARG A 18 -7.71 9.49 -5.34
N ARG A 19 -8.39 10.63 -5.52
CA ARG A 19 -9.30 10.82 -6.67
C ARG A 19 -8.58 10.74 -8.01
N ALA A 20 -7.41 11.37 -8.13
CA ALA A 20 -6.59 11.27 -9.33
C ALA A 20 -6.22 9.81 -9.63
N ALA A 21 -5.76 9.06 -8.61
CA ALA A 21 -5.46 7.64 -8.76
C ALA A 21 -6.69 6.81 -9.20
N MET A 22 -7.87 7.03 -8.59
CA MET A 22 -9.10 6.31 -8.94
C MET A 22 -9.66 6.67 -10.33
N THR A 23 -9.28 7.82 -10.88
CA THR A 23 -9.70 8.29 -12.22
C THR A 23 -8.64 8.04 -13.29
N GLY A 24 -7.61 7.26 -12.97
CA GLY A 24 -6.52 6.93 -13.90
C GLY A 24 -5.46 8.03 -14.06
N ALA A 25 -5.62 9.19 -13.43
CA ALA A 25 -4.64 10.28 -13.43
C ALA A 25 -3.53 10.10 -12.36
N GLY A 26 -3.31 8.87 -11.88
CA GLY A 26 -2.27 8.55 -10.90
C GLY A 26 -0.89 8.45 -11.53
N LEU A 27 0.12 9.11 -10.95
CA LEU A 27 1.49 9.14 -11.47
C LEU A 27 2.11 7.75 -11.58
N ASP A 28 1.92 6.89 -10.57
CA ASP A 28 2.55 5.56 -10.52
C ASP A 28 2.18 4.69 -11.71
N ARG A 29 0.91 4.73 -12.14
CA ARG A 29 0.45 3.97 -13.31
C ARG A 29 1.05 4.49 -14.62
N HIS A 30 1.22 5.81 -14.75
CA HIS A 30 1.90 6.40 -15.89
C HIS A 30 3.40 6.01 -15.92
N LEU A 31 4.08 6.03 -14.78
CA LEU A 31 5.48 5.62 -14.68
C LEU A 31 5.67 4.12 -15.00
N GLN A 32 4.77 3.27 -14.53
CA GLN A 32 4.76 1.84 -14.86
C GLN A 32 4.55 1.60 -16.35
N ALA A 33 3.59 2.31 -16.97
CA ALA A 33 3.35 2.23 -18.41
C ALA A 33 4.58 2.69 -19.22
N LEU A 34 5.19 3.80 -18.80
CA LEU A 34 6.40 4.32 -19.45
C LEU A 34 7.57 3.36 -19.34
N ALA A 35 7.74 2.70 -18.18
CA ALA A 35 8.76 1.66 -18.01
C ALA A 35 8.50 0.42 -18.87
N ALA A 36 7.25 -0.01 -19.03
CA ALA A 36 6.91 -1.10 -19.91
C ALA A 36 7.28 -0.80 -21.38
N VAL A 37 6.95 0.41 -21.85
CA VAL A 37 7.31 0.86 -23.20
C VAL A 37 8.82 1.02 -23.37
N ALA A 38 9.52 1.61 -22.38
CA ALA A 38 10.98 1.73 -22.41
C ALA A 38 11.67 0.36 -22.51
N ASN A 39 11.17 -0.63 -21.76
CA ASN A 39 11.68 -2.00 -21.83
C ASN A 39 11.48 -2.64 -23.21
N GLN A 40 10.31 -2.44 -23.83
CA GLN A 40 10.06 -2.93 -25.19
C GLN A 40 11.02 -2.30 -26.21
N MET A 41 11.34 -1.01 -26.04
CA MET A 41 12.30 -0.29 -26.88
C MET A 41 13.77 -0.53 -26.48
N ARG A 42 14.04 -1.39 -25.49
CA ARG A 42 15.37 -1.65 -24.92
C ARG A 42 16.07 -0.38 -24.40
N LEU A 43 15.30 0.61 -23.99
CA LEU A 43 15.78 1.83 -23.36
C LEU A 43 15.81 1.66 -21.84
N ARG A 44 16.83 2.24 -21.19
CA ARG A 44 16.94 2.31 -19.73
C ARG A 44 17.12 3.75 -19.26
N PRO A 45 16.05 4.57 -19.28
CA PRO A 45 16.14 5.94 -18.80
C PRO A 45 16.56 5.96 -17.31
N PRO A 46 17.60 6.73 -16.93
CA PRO A 46 18.12 6.73 -15.57
C PRO A 46 17.08 7.15 -14.53
N PHE A 47 16.17 8.07 -14.91
CA PHE A 47 15.10 8.51 -14.02
C PHE A 47 14.09 7.40 -13.68
N LEU A 48 13.79 6.48 -14.61
CA LEU A 48 12.86 5.38 -14.35
C LEU A 48 13.47 4.37 -13.39
N THR A 49 14.76 4.07 -13.56
CA THR A 49 15.51 3.20 -12.64
C THR A 49 15.53 3.80 -11.24
N GLN A 50 15.76 5.11 -11.13
CA GLN A 50 15.78 5.81 -9.84
C GLN A 50 14.41 5.81 -9.17
N VAL A 51 13.35 6.18 -9.90
CA VAL A 51 12.01 6.36 -9.32
C VAL A 51 11.36 5.01 -8.99
N LEU A 52 11.49 4.00 -9.86
CA LEU A 52 10.90 2.67 -9.62
C LEU A 52 11.76 1.80 -8.69
N GLY A 53 13.03 2.14 -8.50
CA GLY A 53 13.94 1.44 -7.60
C GLY A 53 13.74 1.79 -6.12
N GLN A 54 12.93 2.80 -5.79
CA GLN A 54 12.70 3.17 -4.40
C GLN A 54 11.75 2.17 -3.72
N PRO A 55 12.20 1.49 -2.66
CA PRO A 55 11.38 0.57 -1.89
C PRO A 55 10.34 1.33 -1.07
N TRP A 56 9.28 0.62 -0.69
CA TRP A 56 8.16 1.21 0.05
C TRP A 56 8.34 0.89 1.53
N ASP A 57 8.59 1.91 2.35
CA ASP A 57 8.72 1.76 3.80
C ASP A 57 7.37 1.43 4.48
N LEU A 58 6.28 1.86 3.85
CA LEU A 58 4.92 1.63 4.33
C LEU A 58 4.01 1.29 3.14
N ALA A 59 3.47 0.07 3.16
CA ALA A 59 2.40 -0.35 2.25
C ALA A 59 1.08 -0.37 3.00
N PHE A 60 0.03 0.27 2.46
CA PHE A 60 -1.29 0.26 3.08
C PHE A 60 -2.41 -0.04 2.10
N SER A 61 -3.45 -0.74 2.58
CA SER A 61 -4.67 -0.99 1.81
C SER A 61 -5.91 -0.95 2.70
N PRO A 62 -7.01 -0.32 2.24
CA PRO A 62 -8.32 -0.57 2.83
C PRO A 62 -8.76 -1.99 2.43
N ALA A 63 -8.98 -2.86 3.42
CA ALA A 63 -9.53 -4.18 3.17
C ALA A 63 -11.06 -4.08 3.05
N PRO A 64 -11.71 -4.80 2.12
CA PRO A 64 -13.16 -4.93 2.14
C PRO A 64 -13.61 -5.55 3.47
N ARG A 65 -14.75 -5.09 4.00
CA ARG A 65 -15.31 -5.61 5.26
C ARG A 65 -15.48 -7.14 5.16
N PRO A 66 -14.86 -7.95 6.05
CA PRO A 66 -15.21 -9.36 6.12
C PRO A 66 -16.69 -9.46 6.51
N ARG A 67 -17.45 -10.28 5.79
CA ARG A 67 -18.81 -10.66 6.20
C ARG A 67 -18.70 -11.38 7.56
N PRO A 68 -19.38 -10.93 8.63
CA PRO A 68 -19.38 -11.66 9.91
C PRO A 68 -20.07 -13.03 9.73
N PRO A 69 -19.68 -14.08 10.49
CA PRO A 69 -19.00 -14.05 11.79
C PRO A 69 -17.67 -14.80 11.76
N LEU A 70 -16.54 -14.11 11.66
CA LEU A 70 -15.22 -14.71 11.85
C LEU A 70 -14.38 -13.80 12.76
N LEU A 71 -14.73 -13.77 14.03
CA LEU A 71 -13.73 -13.59 15.08
C LEU A 71 -13.25 -14.99 15.45
N PRO A 72 -12.09 -15.47 15.00
CA PRO A 72 -11.54 -16.69 15.56
C PRO A 72 -11.03 -16.37 16.96
N ARG A 73 -11.57 -17.09 17.95
CA ARG A 73 -10.89 -17.38 19.23
C ARG A 73 -9.40 -17.67 19.02
N PRO A 74 -8.60 -17.55 20.10
CA PRO A 74 -7.49 -16.59 20.19
C PRO A 74 -6.73 -16.48 18.87
N LEU A 75 -6.31 -15.27 18.50
CA LEU A 75 -5.45 -14.99 17.36
C LEU A 75 -4.16 -15.84 17.42
N ARG A 76 -4.26 -17.11 17.06
CA ARG A 76 -3.12 -17.89 16.60
C ARG A 76 -2.64 -17.12 15.38
N PRO A 77 -1.34 -16.84 15.24
CA PRO A 77 -0.79 -16.38 13.98
C PRO A 77 -0.94 -17.55 13.00
N ALA A 78 -2.17 -17.76 12.52
CA ALA A 78 -2.42 -18.48 11.29
C ALA A 78 -1.72 -17.61 10.27
N GLY A 79 -0.55 -18.07 9.81
CA GLY A 79 0.27 -17.40 8.82
C GLY A 79 -0.50 -17.26 7.51
N GLY A 80 -1.49 -16.39 7.49
CA GLY A 80 -2.30 -15.97 6.34
C GLY A 80 -2.21 -14.46 6.15
N GLY A 81 -1.46 -13.75 7.00
CA GLY A 81 -0.90 -12.46 6.66
C GLY A 81 0.18 -12.70 5.61
N LEU A 82 -0.01 -12.14 4.41
CA LEU A 82 0.97 -12.04 3.33
C LEU A 82 1.97 -13.22 3.31
N GLN A 83 1.47 -14.44 3.11
CA GLN A 83 2.36 -15.56 2.82
C GLN A 83 3.11 -15.22 1.53
N PRO A 84 4.36 -15.70 1.35
CA PRO A 84 5.15 -15.51 0.13
C PRO A 84 4.61 -16.33 -1.07
N GLY A 85 3.30 -16.24 -1.33
CA GLY A 85 2.54 -16.91 -2.37
C GLY A 85 1.13 -16.33 -2.59
N ASN A 86 0.57 -15.55 -1.65
CA ASN A 86 -0.73 -14.87 -1.84
C ASN A 86 -0.57 -13.41 -2.31
N TRP A 87 0.50 -13.15 -3.07
CA TRP A 87 0.79 -11.93 -3.83
C TRP A 87 -0.26 -11.58 -4.90
N VAL A 88 -1.48 -12.11 -4.86
CA VAL A 88 -2.49 -11.95 -5.92
C VAL A 88 -2.95 -10.49 -6.05
N LEU A 89 -2.76 -9.64 -5.03
CA LEU A 89 -2.93 -8.18 -5.16
C LEU A 89 -1.65 -7.45 -5.65
N LEU A 90 -0.53 -8.16 -5.75
CA LEU A 90 0.74 -7.71 -6.34
C LEU A 90 0.98 -8.27 -7.76
N VAL A 91 0.07 -9.10 -8.31
CA VAL A 91 0.19 -9.65 -9.67
C VAL A 91 -0.30 -8.68 -10.75
N LEU A 92 -1.06 -7.63 -10.39
CA LEU A 92 -1.54 -6.63 -11.35
C LEU A 92 -0.60 -5.42 -11.51
N THR A 93 0.45 -5.35 -10.68
CA THR A 93 1.45 -4.28 -10.66
C THR A 93 2.83 -4.91 -10.42
N GLY A 94 3.60 -5.23 -11.45
CA GLY A 94 5.05 -5.33 -11.23
C GLY A 94 5.60 -3.91 -11.03
N PRO A 95 5.84 -3.45 -9.78
CA PRO A 95 7.16 -2.98 -9.29
C PRO A 95 7.28 -3.00 -7.72
N PRO A 96 8.20 -2.22 -7.10
CA PRO A 96 9.29 -2.69 -6.24
C PRO A 96 8.85 -3.40 -4.93
N GLN A 97 9.75 -4.24 -4.41
CA GLN A 97 9.56 -5.00 -3.18
C GLN A 97 9.37 -4.07 -1.95
N PRO A 98 8.60 -4.51 -0.93
CA PRO A 98 8.55 -3.81 0.35
C PRO A 98 9.97 -3.62 0.90
N HIS A 99 10.23 -2.49 1.57
CA HIS A 99 11.49 -2.31 2.26
C HIS A 99 11.67 -3.45 3.29
N PRO A 100 12.86 -4.07 3.43
CA PRO A 100 13.08 -5.13 4.41
C PRO A 100 12.85 -4.69 5.86
N ASP A 101 12.95 -3.38 6.12
CA ASP A 101 12.61 -2.69 7.36
C ASP A 101 11.26 -1.94 7.26
N GLY A 102 10.31 -2.42 6.45
CA GLY A 102 9.03 -1.77 6.21
C GLY A 102 7.85 -2.40 6.95
N TYR A 103 6.72 -1.69 6.97
CA TYR A 103 5.45 -2.17 7.52
C TYR A 103 4.38 -2.37 6.44
N GLY A 104 3.59 -3.43 6.59
CA GLY A 104 2.32 -3.62 5.89
C GLY A 104 1.16 -3.30 6.84
N VAL A 105 0.26 -2.40 6.43
CA VAL A 105 -0.91 -1.99 7.24
C VAL A 105 -2.19 -2.15 6.43
N SER A 106 -3.08 -3.03 6.88
CA SER A 106 -4.42 -3.16 6.33
C SER A 106 -5.45 -2.83 7.39
N PHE A 107 -6.48 -2.06 7.03
CA PHE A 107 -7.53 -1.70 7.98
C PHE A 107 -8.92 -1.94 7.41
N THR A 108 -9.85 -2.22 8.31
CA THR A 108 -11.21 -2.61 7.99
C THR A 108 -12.17 -2.01 9.02
N GLY A 109 -13.38 -1.65 8.60
CA GLY A 109 -14.36 -1.03 9.49
C GLY A 109 -14.33 0.50 9.45
N GLY A 110 -14.66 1.17 10.55
CA GLY A 110 -14.70 2.64 10.63
C GLY A 110 -15.91 3.30 9.96
N GLY A 111 -17.06 2.63 9.94
CA GLY A 111 -18.35 3.30 9.68
C GLY A 111 -18.77 4.19 10.86
N ALA A 112 -19.94 4.85 10.76
CA ALA A 112 -20.40 5.86 11.72
C ALA A 112 -20.24 5.44 13.21
N ASP A 113 -20.51 4.17 13.54
CA ASP A 113 -20.51 3.69 14.94
C ASP A 113 -19.70 2.39 15.14
N GLY A 114 -18.85 2.02 14.19
CA GLY A 114 -18.14 0.73 14.20
C GLY A 114 -16.64 0.87 14.52
N PRO A 115 -16.03 -0.09 15.24
CA PRO A 115 -14.59 -0.08 15.48
C PRO A 115 -13.81 -0.17 14.15
N VAL A 116 -12.59 0.36 14.17
CA VAL A 116 -11.59 0.15 13.12
C VAL A 116 -10.70 -1.00 13.56
N LEU A 117 -10.66 -2.07 12.76
CA LEU A 117 -9.70 -3.15 12.94
C LEU A 117 -8.50 -2.87 12.04
N ALA A 118 -7.31 -2.85 12.63
CA ALA A 118 -6.04 -2.75 11.91
C ALA A 118 -5.25 -4.05 12.05
N HIS A 119 -4.70 -4.53 10.94
CA HIS A 119 -3.72 -5.59 10.88
C HIS A 119 -2.39 -4.99 10.40
N ILE A 120 -1.34 -5.17 11.20
CA ILE A 120 -0.01 -4.61 10.98
C ILE A 120 0.97 -5.78 10.94
N SER A 121 1.82 -5.81 9.91
CA SER A 121 2.85 -6.83 9.73
C SER A 121 4.20 -6.20 9.44
N CYS A 122 5.28 -6.79 9.95
CA CYS A 122 6.68 -6.46 9.64
C CYS A 122 7.51 -7.75 9.52
N ARG A 123 8.78 -7.62 9.13
CA ARG A 123 9.71 -8.74 9.02
C ARG A 123 10.40 -8.98 10.36
N GLU A 124 10.29 -10.19 10.90
CA GLU A 124 10.88 -10.57 12.20
C GLU A 124 12.38 -10.30 12.33
N GLY A 125 13.14 -10.46 11.23
CA GLY A 125 14.58 -10.23 11.21
C GLY A 125 15.01 -8.77 11.00
N SER A 126 14.09 -7.80 10.97
CA SER A 126 14.47 -6.39 10.82
C SER A 126 14.87 -5.79 12.17
N PRO A 127 16.03 -5.13 12.27
CA PRO A 127 16.45 -4.46 13.49
C PRO A 127 15.72 -3.12 13.74
N LYS A 128 14.88 -2.66 12.80
CA LYS A 128 14.23 -1.35 12.85
C LYS A 128 12.71 -1.40 12.96
N THR A 129 12.09 -2.58 12.88
CA THR A 129 10.64 -2.74 12.92
C THR A 129 10.12 -3.65 13.99
#